data_AF-W6RMF2-F1
#
_entry.id   AF-W6RMF2-F1
#
_cell.length_a   1.000
_cell.length_b   1.000
_cell.length_c   1.000
_cell.angle_alpha   90.00
_cell.angle_beta   90.00
_cell.angle_gamma   90.00
#
_symmetry.space_group_name_H-M   'P 1'
#
loop_
_entity.id
_entity.type
_entity.pdbx_description
1 polymer ?
#
loop_
_entity_poly.entity_id
_entity_poly.type
_entity_poly.pdbx_seq_one_letter_code
_entity_poly.pdbx_strand_id
1 'polypeptide(L)' 'MAMMNASLPDPMKEWVEAQAMTGLYSNAGDYVRDLIGSDQARSDKIPAMQRFDDDGLKSGAGGRSTDEPFAAAVARAET' A
#
# COMPACT_ATOMS: atom_id res chain seq x y z
N MET A 1 18.46 -6.85 16.67
CA MET A 1 17.38 -7.49 15.89
C MET A 1 16.90 -8.73 16.62
N ALA A 2 15.61 -9.02 16.56
CA ALA A 2 15.07 -10.30 17.02
C ALA A 2 15.17 -11.34 15.89
N MET A 3 15.51 -12.59 16.22
CA MET A 3 15.47 -13.70 15.28
C MET A 3 14.10 -14.38 15.35
N MET A 4 13.52 -14.64 14.19
CA MET A 4 12.28 -15.39 14.03
C MET A 4 12.52 -16.48 12.98
N ASN A 5 12.30 -17.74 13.36
CA ASN A 5 12.45 -18.89 12.47
C ASN A 5 11.08 -19.30 11.92
N ALA A 6 11.02 -19.61 10.62
CA ALA A 6 9.82 -20.12 9.96
C ALA A 6 10.21 -21.28 9.04
N SER A 7 9.37 -22.32 9.01
CA SER A 7 9.52 -23.43 8.06
C SER A 7 8.69 -23.14 6.82
N LEU A 8 9.31 -23.29 5.65
CA LEU A 8 8.67 -23.11 4.35
C LEU A 8 8.74 -24.42 3.57
N PRO A 9 7.72 -24.77 2.77
CA PRO A 9 7.84 -25.80 1.76
C PRO A 9 8.96 -25.48 0.77
N ASP A 10 9.62 -26.51 0.22
CA ASP A 10 10.77 -26.34 -0.69
C ASP A 10 10.49 -25.35 -1.85
N PRO A 11 9.33 -25.38 -2.54
CA PRO A 11 9.06 -24.41 -3.61
C PRO A 11 9.02 -22.96 -3.14
N MET A 12 8.54 -22.71 -1.91
CA MET A 12 8.50 -21.36 -1.36
C MET A 12 9.89 -20.88 -0.95
N LYS A 13 10.71 -21.79 -0.40
CA LYS A 13 12.10 -21.48 -0.06
C LYS A 13 12.89 -21.10 -1.31
N GLU A 14 12.82 -21.92 -2.36
CA GLU A 14 13.51 -21.65 -3.64
C GLU A 14 13.08 -20.29 -4.22
N TRP A 15 11.78 -19.99 -4.16
CA TRP A 15 11.28 -18.72 -4.65
C TRP A 15 11.81 -17.52 -3.85
N VAL A 16 11.83 -17.60 -2.51
CA VAL A 16 12.38 -16.56 -1.63
C VAL A 16 13.89 -16.37 -1.86
N GLU A 17 14.64 -17.45 -2.04
CA GLU A 17 16.06 -17.41 -2.35
C GLU A 17 16.32 -16.75 -3.71
N ALA A 18 15.50 -17.06 -4.73
CA ALA A 18 15.60 -16.41 -6.03
C ALA A 18 15.34 -14.90 -5.97
N GLN A 19 14.40 -14.43 -5.12
CA GLN A 19 14.19 -12.99 -4.91
C GLN A 19 15.43 -12.32 -4.32
N ALA A 20 16.12 -12.98 -3.38
CA ALA A 20 17.37 -12.45 -2.82
C ALA A 20 18.50 -12.36 -3.86
N MET A 21 18.50 -13.22 -4.88
CA MET A 21 19.50 -13.22 -5.96
C MET A 21 19.30 -12.12 -7.01
N THR A 22 18.20 -11.36 -6.97
CA THR A 22 17.94 -10.26 -7.91
C THR A 22 18.86 -9.05 -7.73
N GLY A 23 19.68 -9.03 -6.68
CA GLY A 23 20.55 -7.91 -6.32
C GLY A 23 19.84 -6.80 -5.55
N LEU A 24 18.53 -6.91 -5.34
CA LEU A 24 17.74 -5.97 -4.55
C LEU A 24 17.83 -6.22 -3.04
N TYR A 25 18.19 -7.44 -2.63
CA TYR A 25 18.26 -7.84 -1.22
C TYR A 25 19.58 -8.56 -0.94
N SER A 26 20.11 -8.41 0.28
CA SER A 26 21.38 -9.05 0.66
C SER A 26 21.20 -10.51 1.09
N ASN A 27 19.99 -10.89 1.51
CA ASN A 27 19.62 -12.25 1.89
C ASN A 27 18.09 -12.44 1.86
N ALA A 28 17.65 -13.69 1.99
CA ALA A 28 16.24 -14.07 2.06
C ALA A 28 15.46 -13.36 3.18
N GLY A 29 16.09 -13.13 4.33
CA GLY A 29 15.47 -12.45 5.48
C GLY A 29 15.16 -10.98 5.20
N ASP A 30 15.99 -10.30 4.40
CA ASP A 30 15.73 -8.91 3.98
C ASP A 30 14.54 -8.84 3.05
N TYR A 31 14.44 -9.77 2.10
CA TYR A 31 13.26 -9.90 1.24
C TYR A 31 11.99 -10.16 2.05
N VAL A 32 12.03 -11.11 3.00
CA VAL A 32 10.88 -11.43 3.86
C VAL A 32 10.48 -10.22 4.73
N ARG A 33 11.45 -9.45 5.23
CA ARG A 33 11.17 -8.23 6.01
C ARG A 33 10.45 -7.18 5.17
N ASP A 34 10.89 -6.98 3.93
CA ASP A 34 10.22 -6.05 3.00
C ASP A 34 8.80 -6.53 2.66
N LEU A 35 8.62 -7.83 2.43
CA LEU A 35 7.31 -8.43 2.17
C LEU A 35 6.34 -8.19 3.35
N ILE A 36 6.80 -8.36 4.59
CA ILE A 36 6.00 -8.09 5.80
C ILE A 36 5.63 -6.60 5.87
N GLY A 37 6.58 -5.70 5.61
CA GLY A 37 6.30 -4.26 5.61
C GLY A 37 5.27 -3.88 4.53
N SER A 38 5.39 -4.46 3.35
CA SER A 38 4.43 -4.28 2.25
C SER A 38 3.05 -4.82 2.60
N ASP A 39 2.97 -5.96 3.27
CA ASP A 39 1.70 -6.55 3.73
C ASP A 39 1.02 -5.68 4.80
N GLN A 40 1.78 -5.16 5.76
CA GLN A 40 1.28 -4.21 6.76
C GLN A 40 0.74 -2.95 6.10
N ALA A 41 1.53 -2.33 5.20
CA ALA A 41 1.11 -1.12 4.49
C ALA A 41 -0.15 -1.34 3.65
N ARG A 42 -0.28 -2.51 2.99
CA ARG A 42 -1.49 -2.88 2.25
C ARG A 42 -2.68 -3.08 3.17
N SER A 43 -2.48 -3.76 4.29
CA SER A 43 -3.51 -4.02 5.30
C SER A 43 -4.04 -2.73 5.93
N ASP A 44 -3.22 -1.70 6.05
CA ASP A 44 -3.64 -0.37 6.53
C ASP A 44 -4.32 0.47 5.43
N LYS A 45 -3.86 0.35 4.18
CA LYS A 45 -4.38 1.13 3.05
C LYS A 45 -5.82 0.73 2.66
N ILE A 46 -6.16 -0.55 2.74
CA ILE A 46 -7.48 -1.04 2.34
C ILE A 46 -8.60 -0.44 3.22
N PRO A 47 -8.54 -0.52 4.56
CA PRO A 47 -9.54 0.11 5.43
C PRO A 47 -9.59 1.64 5.27
N ALA A 48 -8.44 2.29 5.06
CA ALA A 48 -8.40 3.74 4.85
C ALA A 48 -9.16 4.12 3.57
N MET A 49 -8.96 3.39 2.47
CA MET A 49 -9.70 3.62 1.23
C MET A 49 -11.20 3.33 1.40
N GLN A 50 -11.55 2.19 2.03
CA GLN A 50 -12.95 1.82 2.29
C GLN A 50 -13.68 2.90 3.10
N ARG A 51 -13.00 3.53 4.06
CA ARG A 51 -13.57 4.65 4.81
C ARG A 51 -13.89 5.85 3.90
N PHE A 52 -12.98 6.22 2.99
CA PHE A 52 -13.24 7.33 2.06
C PHE A 52 -14.40 7.03 1.11
N ASP A 53 -14.50 5.79 0.64
CA ASP A 53 -15.62 5.33 -0.20
C ASP A 53 -16.95 5.40 0.58
N ASP A 54 -16.98 4.90 1.82
CA ASP A 54 -18.16 4.95 2.68
C ASP A 54 -18.59 6.39 2.98
N ASP A 55 -17.63 7.28 3.29
CA ASP A 55 -17.89 8.69 3.57
C ASP A 55 -18.41 9.40 2.30
N GLY A 56 -17.86 9.08 1.13
CA GLY A 56 -18.32 9.57 -0.16
C GLY A 56 -19.75 9.12 -0.49
N LEU A 57 -20.05 7.83 -0.31
CA LEU A 57 -21.40 7.29 -0.53
C LEU A 57 -22.44 7.92 0.41
N LYS A 58 -22.10 8.12 1.69
CA LYS A 58 -22.96 8.80 2.66
C LYS A 58 -23.15 10.28 2.36
N SER A 59 -22.20 10.93 1.69
CA SER A 59 -22.29 12.34 1.32
C SER A 59 -23.35 12.63 0.24
N GLY A 60 -23.84 11.57 -0.44
CA GLY A 60 -24.85 11.67 -1.49
C GLY A 60 -24.27 12.11 -2.84
N ALA A 61 -25.13 12.25 -3.84
CA ALA A 61 -24.71 12.62 -5.19
C ALA A 61 -24.22 14.08 -5.22
N GLY A 62 -23.02 14.30 -5.78
CA GLY A 62 -22.50 15.63 -6.02
C GLY A 62 -23.29 16.34 -7.13
N GLY A 63 -23.70 17.59 -6.88
CA GLY A 63 -24.36 18.44 -7.87
C GLY A 63 -23.42 19.35 -8.66
N ARG A 64 -22.10 19.27 -8.40
CA ARG A 64 -21.12 20.17 -9.02
C ARG A 64 -20.84 19.79 -10.47
N SER A 65 -20.65 20.80 -11.32
CA SER A 65 -20.14 20.58 -12.67
C SER A 65 -18.66 20.20 -12.65
N THR A 66 -18.14 19.67 -13.76
CA THR A 66 -16.74 19.25 -13.86
C THR A 66 -15.74 20.39 -13.64
N ASP A 67 -16.09 21.62 -14.03
CA ASP A 67 -15.18 22.78 -13.97
C ASP A 67 -15.12 23.44 -12.58
N GLU A 68 -16.19 23.34 -11.79
CA GLU A 68 -16.32 23.99 -10.48
C GLU A 68 -15.21 23.60 -9.47
N PRO A 69 -14.80 22.31 -9.34
CA PRO A 69 -13.68 21.94 -8.48
C PRO A 69 -12.36 22.61 -8.86
N PHE A 70 -12.09 22.78 -10.17
CA PHE A 70 -10.85 23.40 -10.64
C PHE A 70 -10.83 24.90 -10.36
N ALA A 71 -11.94 25.60 -10.63
CA ALA A 71 -12.07 27.02 -10.28
C ALA A 71 -11.89 27.26 -8.77
N ALA A 72 -12.50 26.40 -7.94
CA ALA A 72 -12.34 26.48 -6.49
C ALA A 72 -10.89 26.21 -6.02
N ALA A 73 -10.15 25.34 -6.70
CA ALA A 73 -8.74 25.08 -6.38
C ALA A 73 -7.83 26.27 -6.70
N VAL A 74 -8.03 26.93 -7.84
CA VAL A 74 -7.29 28.14 -8.22
C VAL A 74 -7.51 29.27 -7.20
N ALA A 75 -8.77 29.54 -6.85
CA ALA A 75 -9.10 30.59 -5.89
C ALA A 75 -8.46 30.37 -4.51
N ARG A 76 -8.28 29.11 -4.08
CA ARG A 76 -7.59 28.77 -2.81
C ARG A 76 -6.09 28.93 -2.87
N ALA A 77 -5.47 28.79 -4.05
CA ALA A 77 -4.03 28.92 -4.23
C ALA A 77 -3.58 30.39 -4.30
N GLU A 78 -4.50 31.31 -4.62
CA GLU A 78 -4.26 32.75 -4.70
C GLU A 78 -4.44 33.48 -3.35
N THR A 79 -4.94 32.79 -2.32
CA THR A 79 -4.99 33.22 -0.90
C THR A 79 -3.83 32.70 -0.09
#